data_AF-A0A2M9H9N8-F1
#
_entry.id   AF-A0A2M9H9N8-F1
#
_cell.length_a   1.000
_cell.length_b   1.000
_cell.length_c   1.000
_cell.angle_alpha   90.00
_cell.angle_beta   90.00
_cell.angle_gamma   90.00
#
_symmetry.space_group_name_H-M   'P 1'
#
loop_
_entity.id
_entity.type
_entity.pdbx_description
1 polymer ?
#
loop_
_entity_poly.entity_id
_entity_poly.type
_entity_poly.pdbx_seq_one_letter_code
_entity_poly.pdbx_strand_id
1 'polypeptide(L)'
;FKIEEGRTSDGAILLADEITPDTCRLWDLKDGNGGKDDDGAIEHLDKDLFRRGLGSIIPAYEEIYARLTALAEAEGVERAE
;
A
#
# COMPACT_ATOMS: atom_id res chain seq x y z
N PHE A 1 -2.78 -7.50 -4.99
CA PHE A 1 -1.88 -7.76 -3.84
C PHE A 1 -1.47 -9.23 -3.86
N LYS A 2 -0.39 -9.59 -3.16
CA LYS A 2 0.08 -10.96 -2.94
C LYS A 2 -0.05 -11.29 -1.45
N ILE A 3 -0.48 -12.50 -1.12
CA ILE A 3 -0.54 -13.00 0.26
C ILE A 3 0.16 -14.34 0.36
N GLU A 4 0.63 -14.65 1.56
CA GLU A 4 1.12 -15.98 1.93
C GLU A 4 0.36 -16.48 3.17
N GLU A 5 0.14 -17.78 3.22
CA GLU A 5 -0.62 -18.44 4.27
C GLU A 5 0.20 -19.56 4.89
N GLY A 6 0.13 -19.67 6.21
CA GLY A 6 0.72 -20.75 6.99
C GLY A 6 -0.35 -21.67 7.57
N ARG A 7 0.05 -22.87 7.98
CA ARG A 7 -0.81 -23.81 8.70
C ARG A 7 -0.27 -24.02 10.12
N THR A 8 -1.13 -23.89 11.11
CA THR A 8 -0.82 -24.20 12.52
C THR A 8 -0.74 -25.72 12.74
N SER A 9 -0.22 -26.14 13.90
CA SER A 9 -0.08 -27.56 14.24
C SER A 9 -1.42 -28.30 14.35
N ASP A 10 -2.50 -27.60 14.71
CA ASP A 10 -3.87 -28.11 14.73
C ASP A 10 -4.60 -27.99 13.39
N GLY A 11 -3.93 -27.46 12.35
CA GLY A 11 -4.41 -27.46 10.98
C GLY A 11 -5.18 -26.20 10.55
N ALA A 12 -5.30 -25.19 11.42
CA ALA A 12 -5.87 -23.90 11.05
C ALA A 12 -4.96 -23.17 10.05
N ILE A 13 -5.57 -22.48 9.09
CA ILE A 13 -4.86 -21.63 8.13
C ILE A 13 -4.86 -20.20 8.67
N LEU A 14 -3.67 -19.59 8.73
CA LEU A 14 -3.49 -18.21 9.16
C LEU A 14 -2.80 -17.42 8.05
N LEU A 15 -3.25 -16.18 7.86
CA LEU A 15 -2.52 -15.22 7.03
C LEU A 15 -1.15 -14.98 7.66
N ALA A 16 -0.11 -14.97 6.82
CA ALA A 16 1.27 -14.78 7.21
C ALA A 16 1.91 -13.65 6.40
N ASP A 17 3.25 -13.56 6.48
CA ASP A 17 4.08 -12.60 5.74
C ASP A 17 3.64 -11.15 5.98
N GLU A 18 3.56 -10.32 4.93
CA GLU A 18 3.38 -8.87 5.06
C GLU A 18 2.31 -8.31 4.10
N ILE A 19 1.61 -7.29 4.58
CA ILE A 19 0.68 -6.47 3.79
C ILE A 19 1.26 -5.05 3.73
N THR A 20 2.05 -4.79 2.69
CA THR A 20 2.84 -3.56 2.54
C THR A 20 2.81 -3.07 1.10
N PRO A 21 3.33 -1.87 0.77
CA PRO A 21 3.45 -1.45 -0.62
C PRO A 21 4.46 -2.27 -1.45
N ASP A 22 5.19 -3.21 -0.83
CA ASP A 22 5.98 -4.23 -1.53
C ASP A 22 5.09 -5.32 -2.15
N THR A 23 4.06 -5.76 -1.41
CA THR A 23 3.15 -6.86 -1.77
C THR A 23 1.82 -6.38 -2.35
N CYS A 24 1.50 -5.09 -2.21
CA CYS A 24 0.30 -4.45 -2.72
C CYS A 24 0.62 -3.44 -3.82
N ARG A 25 -0.21 -3.42 -4.87
CA ARG A 25 -0.17 -2.37 -5.89
C ARG A 25 -1.17 -1.30 -5.48
N LEU A 26 -0.68 -0.11 -5.16
CA LEU A 26 -1.42 0.97 -4.52
C LEU A 26 -1.31 2.19 -5.41
N TRP A 27 -2.42 2.54 -6.05
CA TRP A 27 -2.49 3.59 -7.06
C TRP A 27 -3.43 4.69 -6.57
N ASP A 28 -2.95 5.93 -6.55
CA ASP A 28 -3.77 7.07 -6.22
C ASP A 28 -4.37 7.66 -7.50
N LEU A 29 -5.69 7.81 -7.50
CA LEU A 29 -6.42 8.45 -8.59
C LEU A 29 -6.46 9.94 -8.29
N LYS A 30 -5.57 10.73 -8.91
CA LYS A 30 -5.63 12.19 -8.77
C LYS A 30 -6.69 12.72 -9.72
N ASP A 31 -7.74 13.31 -9.18
CA ASP A 31 -8.79 13.97 -9.95
C ASP A 31 -8.20 15.13 -10.79
N GLY A 32 -8.01 14.90 -12.09
CA GLY A 32 -8.16 15.86 -13.19
C GLY A 32 -7.35 17.17 -13.24
N ASN A 33 -6.42 17.47 -12.32
CA ASN A 33 -5.71 18.76 -12.28
C ASN A 33 -4.21 18.71 -12.68
N GLY A 34 -3.74 17.59 -13.24
CA GLY A 34 -2.41 17.48 -13.85
C GLY A 34 -2.39 18.07 -15.27
N GLY A 35 -1.26 18.64 -15.68
CA GLY A 35 -1.08 19.30 -16.98
C GLY A 35 -1.46 18.44 -18.19
N LYS A 36 -1.56 19.11 -19.33
CA LYS A 36 -2.22 18.78 -20.62
C LYS A 36 -1.72 17.52 -21.36
N ASP A 37 -0.99 16.64 -20.68
CA ASP A 37 -0.14 15.61 -21.27
C ASP A 37 -0.43 14.19 -20.70
N ASP A 38 -1.26 14.06 -19.65
CA ASP A 38 -1.55 12.76 -18.99
C ASP A 38 -3.05 12.41 -19.04
N ASP A 39 -3.37 11.30 -19.69
CA ASP A 39 -4.67 10.62 -19.64
C ASP A 39 -4.96 10.15 -18.19
N GLY A 40 -5.49 11.04 -17.35
CA GLY A 40 -5.89 10.74 -15.97
C GLY A 40 -4.73 10.26 -15.08
N ALA A 41 -3.98 11.19 -14.50
CA ALA A 41 -2.75 10.90 -13.74
C ALA A 41 -2.97 9.89 -12.58
N ILE A 42 -2.57 8.65 -12.81
CA ILE A 42 -2.45 7.61 -11.77
C ILE A 42 -1.08 7.78 -11.11
N GLU A 43 -1.04 8.03 -9.80
CA GLU A 43 0.20 8.05 -9.03
C GLU A 43 0.48 6.68 -8.41
N HIS A 44 1.69 6.17 -8.59
CA HIS A 44 2.14 4.92 -8.00
C HIS A 44 2.65 5.15 -6.58
N LEU A 45 2.07 4.45 -5.60
CA LEU A 45 2.47 4.49 -4.18
C LEU A 45 3.01 3.13 -3.70
N ASP A 46 3.61 2.37 -4.62
CA ASP A 46 4.05 1.00 -4.37
C ASP A 46 5.43 0.73 -5.00
N LYS A 47 5.93 -0.50 -4.83
CA LYS A 47 7.24 -0.94 -5.32
C LYS A 47 7.44 -0.79 -6.83
N ASP A 48 6.40 -0.53 -7.62
CA ASP A 48 6.55 -0.13 -9.03
C ASP A 48 7.35 1.17 -9.20
N LEU A 49 7.40 2.05 -8.20
CA LEU A 49 8.30 3.22 -8.18
C LEU A 49 9.76 2.82 -8.42
N PHE A 50 10.20 1.76 -7.73
CA PHE A 50 11.53 1.19 -7.92
C PHE A 50 11.63 0.39 -9.22
N ARG A 51 10.65 -0.49 -9.51
CA ARG A 51 10.71 -1.37 -10.70
C ARG A 51 10.76 -0.60 -12.02
N ARG A 52 10.09 0.55 -12.08
CA ARG A 52 9.93 1.36 -13.29
C ARG A 52 10.76 2.66 -13.26
N GLY A 53 11.48 2.93 -12.16
CA GLY A 53 12.28 4.14 -12.01
C GLY A 53 11.46 5.43 -11.99
N LEU A 54 10.27 5.40 -11.38
CA LEU A 54 9.29 6.52 -11.40
C LEU A 54 9.48 7.52 -10.26
N GLY A 55 10.40 7.27 -9.32
CA GLY A 55 10.65 8.18 -8.21
C GLY A 55 11.23 7.48 -6.99
N SER A 56 11.23 8.21 -5.87
CA SER A 56 11.67 7.69 -4.58
C SER A 56 10.59 6.85 -3.91
N ILE A 57 10.98 5.70 -3.37
CA ILE A 57 10.06 4.77 -2.71
C ILE A 57 9.70 5.21 -1.28
N ILE A 58 10.62 5.89 -0.59
CA ILE A 58 10.45 6.26 0.83
C ILE A 58 9.23 7.18 1.04
N PRO A 59 9.07 8.29 0.30
CA PRO A 59 7.92 9.18 0.50
C PRO A 59 6.57 8.51 0.28
N ALA A 60 6.49 7.61 -0.71
CA ALA A 60 5.26 6.85 -0.96
C ALA A 60 4.90 5.93 0.21
N TYR A 61 5.91 5.34 0.87
CA TYR A 61 5.68 4.40 1.98
C TYR A 61 5.29 5.18 3.24
N GLU A 62 5.92 6.34 3.48
CA GLU A 62 5.52 7.27 4.53
C GLU A 62 4.07 7.75 4.34
N GLU A 63 3.68 8.04 3.10
CA GLU A 63 2.31 8.45 2.77
C GLU A 63 1.29 7.34 3.02
N ILE A 64 1.54 6.11 2.55
CA ILE A 64 0.66 4.97 2.84
C ILE A 64 0.54 4.74 4.35
N TYR A 65 1.65 4.79 5.08
CA TYR A 65 1.64 4.65 6.54
C TYR A 65 0.80 5.75 7.20
N ALA A 66 0.94 7.01 6.80
CA ALA A 66 0.16 8.12 7.32
C ALA A 66 -1.35 7.95 7.04
N ARG A 67 -1.73 7.58 5.79
CA ARG A 67 -3.13 7.34 5.40
C ARG A 67 -3.76 6.19 6.21
N LEU A 68 -3.04 5.07 6.36
CA LEU A 68 -3.51 3.92 7.14
C LEU A 68 -3.60 4.23 8.64
N THR A 69 -2.66 5.01 9.17
CA THR A 69 -2.69 5.44 10.58
C THR A 69 -3.91 6.32 10.86
N ALA A 70 -4.18 7.31 9.99
CA ALA A 70 -5.34 8.16 10.12
C ALA A 70 -6.67 7.37 10.01
N LEU A 71 -6.73 6.39 9.10
CA LEU A 71 -7.89 5.50 8.96
C LEU A 71 -8.09 4.64 10.22
N ALA A 72 -7.02 4.04 10.75
CA ALA A 72 -7.09 3.24 11.97
C ALA A 72 -7.61 4.04 13.16
N GLU A 73 -7.16 5.29 13.32
CA GLU A 73 -7.67 6.21 14.34
C GLU A 73 -9.16 6.54 14.15
N ALA A 74 -9.59 6.81 12.91
CA ALA A 74 -10.98 7.10 12.59
C ALA A 74 -11.91 5.90 12.84
N GLU A 75 -11.44 4.69 12.58
CA GLU A 75 -12.18 3.44 12.77
C GLU A 75 -12.05 2.87 14.19
N GLY A 76 -11.31 3.54 15.09
CA GLY A 76 -11.10 3.08 16.47
C GLY A 76 -10.33 1.76 16.57
N VAL A 77 -9.45 1.48 15.61
CA VAL A 77 -8.60 0.28 15.59
C VAL A 77 -7.45 0.47 16.58
N GLU A 78 -7.38 -0.42 17.57
CA GLU A 78 -6.25 -0.44 18.50
C GLU A 78 -4.97 -0.91 17.81
N ARG A 79 -3.85 -0.25 18.11
CA ARG A 79 -2.54 -0.70 17.63
C ARG A 79 -2.17 -1.98 18.37
N ALA A 80 -1.77 -3.00 17.63
CA ALA A 80 -1.09 -4.15 18.23
C ALA A 80 0.28 -3.68 18.74
N GLU A 81 0.55 -3.89 20.04
CA GLU A 81 1.86 -3.66 20.67
C GLU A 81 2.86 -4.78 20.34
#